data_AF-A0A7S4DU24-F1
#
_entry.id   AF-A0A7S4DU24-F1
#
_cell.length_a   1.000
_cell.length_b   1.000
_cell.length_c   1.000
_cell.angle_alpha   90.00
_cell.angle_beta   90.00
_cell.angle_gamma   90.00
#
_symmetry.space_group_name_H-M   'P 1'
#
loop_
_entity.id
_entity.type
_entity.pdbx_description
1 polymer ?
#
loop_
_entity_poly.entity_id
_entity_poly.type
_entity_poly.pdbx_seq_one_letter_code
_entity_poly.pdbx_strand_id
1 'polypeptide(L)'
;MDACVSAYHHPGRCSPEEGDAFPFNAYCKWFLERGFAWGTWFEHVRGWREEWKRNQEQVLWLQYEELHDDLPKAIAKIASFLGIEASPEFCEEVAKKSTIKAMKKQVGESIVLC
;
A
#
# COMPACT_ATOMS: atom_id res chain seq x y z
N MET A 1 12.20 -4.97 -0.51
CA MET A 1 11.69 -6.36 -0.70
C MET A 1 10.46 -6.63 0.16
N ASP A 2 9.96 -5.62 0.90
CA ASP A 2 8.85 -5.73 1.83
C ASP A 2 7.50 -5.97 1.15
N ALA A 3 7.29 -5.42 -0.06
CA ALA A 3 6.11 -5.70 -0.86
C ALA A 3 5.95 -7.20 -1.17
N CYS A 4 7.04 -7.91 -1.46
CA CYS A 4 7.02 -9.35 -1.71
C CYS A 4 6.72 -10.15 -0.43
N VAL A 5 7.30 -9.77 0.70
CA VAL A 5 7.03 -10.40 2.00
C VAL A 5 5.57 -10.21 2.40
N SER A 6 5.06 -8.97 2.27
CA SER A 6 3.67 -8.65 2.55
C SER A 6 2.71 -9.44 1.67
N ALA A 7 2.98 -9.51 0.37
CA ALA A 7 2.16 -10.28 -0.57
C ALA A 7 2.18 -11.79 -0.28
N TYR A 8 3.31 -12.35 0.15
CA TYR A 8 3.42 -13.77 0.53
C TYR A 8 2.56 -14.15 1.74
N HIS A 9 2.44 -13.24 2.71
CA HIS A 9 1.66 -13.43 3.94
C HIS A 9 0.22 -12.90 3.84
N HIS A 10 -0.17 -12.31 2.70
CA HIS A 10 -1.52 -11.80 2.53
C HIS A 10 -2.53 -12.96 2.35
N PRO A 11 -3.67 -12.98 3.07
CA PRO A 11 -4.64 -14.08 2.95
C PRO A 11 -5.18 -14.30 1.54
N GLY A 12 -5.25 -13.24 0.73
CA GLY A 12 -5.65 -13.29 -0.68
C GLY A 12 -4.49 -13.45 -1.67
N ARG A 13 -3.35 -14.03 -1.27
CA ARG A 13 -2.19 -14.16 -2.16
C ARG A 13 -2.58 -14.93 -3.43
N CYS A 14 -2.35 -14.32 -4.59
CA CYS A 14 -2.32 -15.05 -5.85
C CYS A 14 -1.00 -15.83 -5.89
N SER A 15 -1.02 -17.11 -5.53
CA SER A 15 0.06 -18.05 -5.83
C SER A 15 -0.37 -18.99 -6.95
N PRO A 16 0.56 -19.46 -7.81
CA PRO A 16 0.25 -20.43 -8.84
C PRO A 16 -0.18 -21.81 -8.27
N GLU A 17 0.12 -22.07 -6.99
CA GLU A 17 -0.29 -23.27 -6.26
C GLU A 17 -0.99 -22.86 -4.95
N GLU A 18 -2.10 -23.52 -4.62
CA GLU A 18 -2.87 -23.23 -3.40
C GLU A 18 -2.19 -23.80 -2.14
N GLY A 19 -2.36 -23.09 -1.01
CA GLY A 19 -1.99 -23.57 0.32
C GLY A 19 -0.61 -23.14 0.83
N ASP A 20 -0.37 -23.36 2.13
CA ASP A 20 0.81 -22.91 2.89
C ASP A 20 2.13 -23.58 2.46
N ALA A 21 2.09 -24.53 1.53
CA ALA A 21 3.24 -25.31 1.11
C ALA A 21 4.17 -24.62 0.12
N PHE A 22 3.75 -23.50 -0.49
CA PHE A 22 4.58 -22.83 -1.50
C PHE A 22 5.76 -22.10 -0.84
N PRO A 23 7.03 -22.52 -1.07
CA PRO A 23 8.16 -21.97 -0.34
C PRO A 23 8.40 -20.49 -0.66
N PHE A 24 8.74 -19.69 0.35
CA PHE A 24 8.97 -18.25 0.19
C PHE A 24 9.99 -17.92 -0.92
N ASN A 25 11.08 -18.68 -1.04
CA ASN A 25 12.07 -18.46 -2.11
C ASN A 25 11.50 -18.67 -3.52
N ALA A 26 10.63 -19.68 -3.68
CA ALA A 26 9.95 -19.93 -4.94
C ALA A 26 8.94 -18.80 -5.24
N TYR A 27 8.26 -18.30 -4.21
CA TYR A 27 7.38 -17.14 -4.32
C TYR A 27 8.12 -15.87 -4.71
N CYS A 28 9.26 -15.56 -4.10
CA CYS A 28 10.07 -14.40 -4.49
C CYS A 28 10.45 -14.44 -5.97
N LYS A 29 10.89 -15.61 -6.46
CA LYS A 29 11.23 -15.78 -7.87
C LYS A 29 10.00 -15.55 -8.76
N TRP A 30 8.87 -16.17 -8.41
CA TRP A 30 7.62 -15.99 -9.13
C TRP A 30 7.15 -14.52 -9.15
N PHE A 31 7.19 -13.83 -8.02
CA PHE A 31 6.80 -12.43 -7.84
C PHE A 31 7.61 -11.49 -8.72
N LEU A 32 8.91 -11.75 -8.86
CA LEU A 32 9.82 -10.92 -9.64
C LEU A 32 9.77 -11.22 -11.15
N GLU A 33 9.61 -12.49 -11.53
CA GLU A 33 9.78 -12.93 -12.93
C GLU A 33 8.47 -13.14 -13.69
N ARG A 34 7.42 -13.65 -13.03
CA ARG A 34 6.17 -14.02 -13.71
C ARG A 34 5.11 -12.93 -13.63
N GLY A 35 5.17 -12.11 -12.60
CA GLY A 35 4.25 -11.00 -12.39
C GLY A 35 2.81 -11.44 -12.10
N PHE A 36 1.97 -10.45 -11.87
CA PHE A 36 0.54 -10.61 -11.66
C PHE A 36 -0.22 -10.43 -12.98
N ALA A 37 -1.56 -10.47 -12.95
CA ALA A 37 -2.40 -10.19 -14.11
C ALA A 37 -2.12 -8.83 -14.79
N TRP A 38 -1.46 -7.91 -14.08
CA TRP A 38 -1.13 -6.55 -14.54
C TRP A 38 0.36 -6.37 -14.84
N GLY A 39 1.12 -7.47 -15.00
CA GLY A 39 2.56 -7.47 -15.26
C GLY A 39 3.41 -7.72 -14.01
N THR A 40 4.74 -7.68 -14.18
CA THR A 40 5.69 -7.81 -13.07
C THR A 40 5.60 -6.62 -12.12
N TRP A 41 6.03 -6.81 -10.87
CA TRP A 41 6.10 -5.72 -9.90
C TRP A 41 6.86 -4.50 -10.44
N PHE A 42 8.00 -4.72 -11.12
CA PHE A 42 8.80 -3.63 -11.67
C PHE A 42 8.12 -2.90 -12.82
N GLU A 43 7.44 -3.62 -13.72
CA GLU A 43 6.66 -3.01 -14.80
C GLU A 43 5.52 -2.18 -14.24
N HIS A 44 4.81 -2.69 -13.24
CA HIS A 44 3.71 -1.98 -12.57
C HIS A 44 4.18 -0.66 -11.93
N VAL A 45 5.23 -0.72 -11.10
CA VAL A 45 5.81 0.46 -10.44
C VAL A 45 6.33 1.46 -11.47
N ARG A 46 7.01 0.99 -12.52
CA ARG A 46 7.53 1.87 -13.58
C ARG A 46 6.41 2.55 -14.35
N GLY A 47 5.38 1.81 -14.75
CA GLY A 47 4.24 2.31 -15.50
C GLY A 47 3.52 3.47 -14.78
N TRP A 48 3.19 3.26 -13.50
CA TRP A 48 2.58 4.32 -12.69
C TRP A 48 3.51 5.51 -12.45
N ARG A 49 4.83 5.28 -12.32
CA ARG A 49 5.79 6.37 -12.16
C ARG A 49 5.90 7.22 -13.42
N GLU A 50 5.85 6.60 -14.59
CA GLU A 50 5.85 7.30 -15.87
C GLU A 50 4.54 8.06 -16.08
N GLU A 51 3.40 7.48 -15.69
CA GLU A 51 2.11 8.15 -15.74
C GLU A 51 2.06 9.36 -14.81
N TRP A 52 2.55 9.22 -13.58
CA TRP A 52 2.70 10.34 -12.65
C TRP A 52 3.53 11.49 -13.24
N LYS A 53 4.63 11.17 -13.94
CA LYS A 53 5.44 12.21 -14.61
C LYS A 53 4.70 12.93 -15.73
N ARG A 54 3.74 12.28 -16.39
CA ARG A 54 2.92 12.88 -17.44
C ARG A 54 1.78 13.71 -16.87
N ASN A 55 1.10 13.19 -15.84
CA ASN A 55 -0.18 13.71 -15.34
C ASN A 55 -0.13 13.95 -13.82
N GLN A 56 0.71 14.89 -13.38
CA GLN A 56 0.91 15.19 -11.94
C GLN A 56 -0.34 15.72 -11.24
N GLU A 57 -1.30 16.29 -11.97
CA GLU A 57 -2.57 16.78 -11.43
C GLU A 57 -3.59 15.65 -11.19
N GLN A 58 -3.44 14.51 -11.88
CA GLN A 58 -4.39 13.39 -11.82
C GLN A 58 -3.86 12.18 -11.06
N VAL A 59 -2.54 12.07 -10.90
CA VAL A 59 -1.89 10.96 -10.21
C VAL A 59 -1.03 11.52 -9.09
N LEU A 60 -1.18 10.99 -7.88
CA LEU A 60 -0.29 11.26 -6.76
C LEU A 60 0.71 10.12 -6.61
N TRP A 61 2.00 10.41 -6.74
CA TRP A 61 3.05 9.46 -6.41
C TRP A 61 3.42 9.56 -4.92
N LEU A 62 3.22 8.45 -4.22
CA LEU A 62 3.47 8.32 -2.78
C LEU A 62 4.12 6.98 -2.49
N GLN A 63 5.18 7.00 -1.69
CA GLN A 63 5.87 5.80 -1.22
C GLN A 63 5.35 5.39 0.17
N TYR A 64 5.39 4.09 0.45
CA TYR A 64 4.97 3.58 1.75
C TYR A 64 5.88 4.09 2.88
N GLU A 65 7.17 4.25 2.58
CA GLU A 65 8.17 4.78 3.51
C GLU A 65 7.88 6.23 3.90
N GLU A 66 7.37 7.07 2.97
CA GLU A 66 6.93 8.43 3.30
C GLU A 66 5.78 8.43 4.32
N LEU A 67 4.84 7.49 4.19
CA LEU A 67 3.72 7.32 5.13
C LEU A 67 4.19 6.81 6.50
N HIS A 68 5.21 5.96 6.51
CA HIS A 68 5.75 5.40 7.73
C HIS A 68 6.62 6.39 8.51
N ASP A 69 7.41 7.20 7.81
CA ASP A 69 8.37 8.13 8.41
C ASP A 69 7.69 9.38 8.98
N ASP A 70 6.75 9.98 8.25
CA ASP A 70 5.99 11.17 8.70
C ASP A 70 4.56 11.14 8.16
N LEU A 71 3.69 10.44 8.89
CA LEU A 71 2.30 10.23 8.51
C LEU A 71 1.49 11.54 8.41
N PRO A 72 1.55 12.50 9.36
CA PRO A 72 0.86 13.79 9.22
C PRO A 72 1.27 14.56 7.96
N LYS A 73 2.57 14.57 7.62
CA LYS A 73 3.06 15.24 6.41
C LYS A 73 2.58 14.54 5.14
N ALA A 74 2.59 13.22 5.11
CA ALA A 74 2.04 12.45 3.98
C ALA A 74 0.54 12.68 3.82
N ILE A 75 -0.22 12.79 4.91
CA ILE A 75 -1.65 13.14 4.89
C ILE A 75 -1.87 14.55 4.35
N ALA A 76 -1.06 15.53 4.77
CA ALA A 76 -1.14 16.89 4.23
C ALA A 76 -0.88 16.92 2.71
N LYS A 77 0.08 16.12 2.23
CA LYS A 77 0.34 15.93 0.79
C LYS A 77 -0.86 15.34 0.05
N ILE A 78 -1.52 14.33 0.63
CA ILE A 78 -2.74 13.73 0.08
C ILE A 78 -3.89 14.74 0.07
N ALA A 79 -4.12 15.47 1.17
CA ALA A 79 -5.18 16.46 1.28
C ALA A 79 -5.01 17.58 0.24
N SER A 80 -3.79 18.10 0.09
CA SER A 80 -3.46 19.10 -0.93
C SER A 80 -3.72 18.59 -2.34
N PHE A 81 -3.36 17.34 -2.64
CA PHE A 81 -3.64 16.72 -3.94
C PHE A 81 -5.14 16.59 -4.23
N LEU A 82 -5.95 16.32 -3.21
CA LEU A 82 -7.41 16.23 -3.32
C LEU A 82 -8.11 17.60 -3.29
N GLY A 83 -7.38 18.70 -3.13
CA GLY A 83 -7.96 20.05 -2.98
C GLY A 83 -8.68 20.26 -1.64
N ILE A 84 -8.35 19.47 -0.62
CA ILE A 84 -8.92 19.58 0.73
C ILE A 84 -8.05 20.52 1.56
N GLU A 85 -8.65 21.56 2.12
CA GLU A 85 -7.99 22.44 3.07
C GLU A 85 -7.84 21.72 4.41
N ALA A 86 -6.61 21.38 4.77
CA ALA A 86 -6.30 20.58 5.95
C ALA A 86 -5.40 21.37 6.91
N SER A 87 -5.90 21.61 8.12
CA SER A 87 -5.07 22.19 9.18
C SER A 87 -4.07 21.16 9.72
N PRO A 88 -2.98 21.58 10.37
CA PRO A 88 -2.05 20.66 11.03
C PRO A 88 -2.76 19.73 12.03
N GLU A 89 -3.69 20.27 12.82
CA GLU A 89 -4.46 19.53 13.82
C GLU A 89 -5.35 18.48 13.16
N PHE A 90 -5.98 18.81 12.02
CA PHE A 90 -6.75 17.85 11.24
C PHE A 90 -5.85 16.71 10.75
N CYS A 91 -4.66 17.02 10.21
CA CYS A 91 -3.73 15.99 9.73
C CYS A 91 -3.27 15.07 10.86
N GLU A 92 -3.01 15.61 12.05
CA GLU A 92 -2.65 14.83 13.23
C GLU A 92 -3.79 13.89 13.68
N GLU A 93 -5.03 14.39 13.70
CA GLU A 93 -6.19 13.58 14.07
C GLU A 93 -6.44 12.43 13.09
N VAL A 94 -6.29 12.68 11.79
CA VAL A 94 -6.34 11.63 10.77
C VAL A 94 -5.19 10.64 10.97
N ALA A 95 -3.96 11.12 11.18
CA ALA A 95 -2.79 10.28 11.40
C ALA A 95 -2.98 9.30 12.58
N LYS A 96 -3.51 9.78 13.70
CA LYS A 96 -3.80 8.94 14.89
C LYS A 96 -4.74 7.78 14.56
N LYS A 97 -5.78 8.03 13.76
CA LYS A 97 -6.77 7.02 13.34
C LYS A 97 -6.23 6.07 12.27
N SER A 98 -5.33 6.55 11.42
CA SER A 98 -4.73 5.77 10.32
C SER A 98 -3.48 4.98 10.70
N THR A 99 -3.10 4.93 11.97
CA THR A 99 -1.99 4.07 12.42
C THR A 99 -2.33 2.58 12.26
N ILE A 100 -1.33 1.74 11.98
CA ILE A 100 -1.50 0.28 11.89
C ILE A 100 -2.17 -0.28 13.15
N LYS A 101 -1.79 0.25 14.33
CA LYS A 101 -2.38 -0.16 15.62
C LYS A 101 -3.86 0.17 15.70
N ALA A 102 -4.25 1.39 15.32
CA ALA A 102 -5.65 1.81 15.32
C ALA A 102 -6.48 0.99 14.32
N MET A 103 -5.98 0.82 13.09
CA MET A 103 -6.65 0.02 12.05
C MET A 103 -6.83 -1.44 12.48
N LYS A 104 -5.79 -2.09 13.04
CA LYS A 104 -5.90 -3.48 13.55
C LYS A 104 -6.93 -3.61 14.67
N LYS A 105 -7.04 -2.62 15.55
CA LYS A 105 -8.03 -2.62 16.64
C LYS A 105 -9.46 -2.54 16.07
N GLN A 106 -9.69 -1.69 15.07
CA GLN A 106 -11.00 -1.52 14.44
C GLN A 106 -11.45 -2.78 13.69
N VAL A 107 -10.53 -3.50 13.04
CA VAL A 107 -10.83 -4.80 12.41
C VAL A 107 -11.32 -5.82 13.45
N GLY A 108 -10.76 -5.81 14.67
CA GLY A 108 -11.23 -6.66 15.76
C GLY A 108 -12.64 -6.30 16.28
N GLU A 109 -13.07 -5.04 16.15
CA GLU A 109 -14.40 -4.58 16.56
C GLU A 109 -15.48 -4.83 15.48
N SER A 110 -15.14 -4.73 14.19
CA SER A 110 -16.08 -5.00 13.09
C SER A 110 -16.33 -6.49 12.82
N ILE A 111 -15.47 -7.40 13.27
CA ILE A 111 -15.69 -8.86 13.13
C ILE A 111 -16.75 -9.39 14.13
N VAL A 112 -17.14 -8.61 15.16
CA VAL A 112 -18.18 -9.01 16.14
C VAL A 112 -19.61 -8.71 15.63
N LEU A 113 -19.76 -8.14 14.42
CA LEU A 113 -21.06 -7.83 13.81
C LEU A 113 -21.32 -8.53 12.45
N CYS A 114 -20.62 -9.62 12.15
CA CYS A 114 -21.01 -10.56 11.09
C CYS A 114 -21.13 -11.98 11.64
#